data_AF-A0A392MXM4-F1
#
_entry.id   AF-A0A392MXM4-F1
#
_cell.length_a   1.000
_cell.length_b   1.000
_cell.length_c   1.000
_cell.angle_alpha   90.00
_cell.angle_beta   90.00
_cell.angle_gamma   90.00
#
_symmetry.space_group_name_H-M   'P 1'
#
loop_
_entity.id
_entity.type
_entity.pdbx_description
1 polymer ?
#
loop_
_entity_poly.entity_id
_entity_poly.type
_entity_poly.pdbx_seq_one_letter_code
_entity_poly.pdbx_strand_id
1 'polypeptide(L)'
;VNNSKSAITLQFDGKEIFWEIGENLIQKLESENIVKQIFPLHDEKTRKKLLKTWAFHWWDFTDQPIDEIYSYYGAKIAIYFAFLGMYTRWLLFLAAFGLTLQLTDFRSMKLVVLPVFFVVVILWAVMFCQFWKRKNSALLAR
;
A
#
# COMPACT_ATOMS: atom_id res chain seq x y z
N VAL A 1 13.78 -27.51 39.16
CA VAL A 1 12.65 -27.53 38.19
C VAL A 1 13.27 -27.59 36.81
N ASN A 2 13.20 -28.77 36.20
CA ASN A 2 13.98 -29.20 35.04
C ASN A 2 13.44 -28.51 33.77
N ASN A 3 14.15 -27.53 33.22
CA ASN A 3 13.77 -26.84 31.98
C ASN A 3 14.60 -27.42 30.83
N SER A 4 14.38 -28.69 30.52
CA SER A 4 14.99 -29.34 29.36
C SER A 4 14.30 -28.79 28.10
N LYS A 5 14.83 -27.70 27.54
CA LYS A 5 14.59 -27.31 26.14
C LYS A 5 14.89 -28.54 25.28
N SER A 6 13.86 -29.25 24.85
CA SER A 6 14.01 -30.45 24.05
C SER A 6 14.32 -30.01 22.64
N ALA A 7 15.59 -30.02 22.24
CA ALA A 7 15.94 -29.82 20.84
C ALA A 7 15.46 -31.04 20.04
N ILE A 8 14.73 -30.80 18.96
CA ILE A 8 14.29 -31.85 18.03
C ILE A 8 15.30 -31.90 16.90
N THR A 9 15.85 -33.09 16.64
CA THR A 9 16.71 -33.33 15.48
C THR A 9 15.85 -33.66 14.27
N LEU A 10 15.90 -32.81 13.26
CA LEU A 10 15.28 -33.02 11.95
C LEU A 10 16.33 -33.57 11.00
N GLN A 11 15.97 -34.58 10.23
CA GLN A 11 16.85 -35.15 9.20
C GLN A 11 16.21 -34.94 7.84
N PHE A 12 16.94 -34.28 6.95
CA PHE A 12 16.51 -34.09 5.57
C PHE A 12 17.74 -34.20 4.66
N ASP A 13 17.68 -35.10 3.68
CA ASP A 13 18.74 -35.32 2.67
C ASP A 13 20.15 -35.56 3.27
N GLY A 14 20.23 -36.35 4.34
CA GLY A 14 21.49 -36.67 5.05
C GLY A 14 22.05 -35.52 5.90
N LYS A 15 21.34 -34.40 6.01
CA LYS A 15 21.69 -33.26 6.86
C LYS A 15 20.89 -33.29 8.15
N GLU A 16 21.59 -33.25 9.28
CA GLU A 16 21.00 -33.13 10.61
C GLU A 16 20.81 -31.66 10.98
N ILE A 17 19.60 -31.29 11.36
CA ILE A 17 19.26 -29.93 11.76
C ILE A 17 18.68 -29.98 13.16
N PHE A 18 19.30 -29.24 14.06
CA PHE A 18 18.78 -29.05 15.41
C PHE A 18 17.82 -27.88 15.41
N TRP A 19 16.58 -28.14 15.84
CA TRP A 19 15.54 -27.13 16.01
C TRP A 19 15.16 -27.06 17.49
N GLU A 20 15.27 -25.87 18.09
CA GLU A 20 14.81 -25.65 19.46
C GLU A 20 13.30 -25.38 19.50
N ILE A 21 12.60 -26.03 20.43
CA ILE A 21 11.17 -25.75 20.68
C ILE A 21 11.01 -24.29 21.10
N GLY A 22 10.39 -23.50 20.23
CA GLY A 22 10.19 -22.06 20.38
C GLY A 22 10.75 -21.22 19.22
N GLU A 23 11.61 -21.79 18.38
CA GLU A 23 12.10 -21.12 17.16
C GLU A 23 11.11 -21.27 16.00
N ASN A 24 11.08 -20.29 15.10
CA ASN A 24 10.26 -20.36 13.89
C ASN A 24 10.86 -21.39 12.91
N LEU A 25 10.22 -22.56 12.83
CA LEU A 25 10.65 -23.66 11.97
C LEU A 25 10.78 -23.26 10.49
N ILE A 26 9.87 -22.45 9.98
CA ILE A 26 9.88 -22.03 8.57
C ILE A 26 11.12 -21.18 8.28
N GLN A 27 11.42 -20.20 9.14
CA GLN A 27 12.61 -19.37 8.98
C GLN A 27 13.89 -20.21 9.06
N LYS A 28 13.92 -21.21 9.95
CA LYS A 28 15.04 -22.15 10.05
C LYS A 28 15.21 -22.95 8.75
N LEU A 29 14.14 -23.54 8.23
CA LEU A 29 14.17 -24.32 6.99
C LEU A 29 14.52 -23.48 5.74
N GLU A 30 14.11 -22.21 5.72
CA GLU A 30 14.48 -21.24 4.68
C GLU A 30 15.97 -20.88 4.77
N SER A 31 16.50 -20.65 5.98
CA SER A 31 17.93 -20.37 6.19
C SER A 31 18.84 -21.54 5.79
N GLU A 32 18.35 -22.76 5.96
CA GLU A 32 19.07 -23.99 5.58
C GLU A 32 18.90 -24.31 4.08
N ASN A 33 18.24 -23.45 3.30
CA ASN A 33 17.92 -23.61 1.87
C ASN A 33 17.12 -24.88 1.52
N ILE A 34 16.45 -25.48 2.49
CA ILE A 34 15.56 -26.63 2.27
C ILE A 34 14.25 -26.16 1.66
N VAL A 35 13.73 -25.04 2.16
CA VAL A 35 12.58 -24.35 1.59
C VAL A 35 13.08 -23.15 0.80
N LYS A 36 12.82 -23.12 -0.51
CA LYS A 36 13.25 -22.01 -1.38
C LYS A 36 12.37 -20.77 -1.24
N GLN A 37 11.06 -20.95 -1.18
CA GLN A 37 10.08 -19.86 -1.12
C GLN A 37 8.71 -20.40 -0.71
N ILE A 38 7.92 -19.55 -0.06
CA ILE A 38 6.53 -19.84 0.32
C ILE A 38 5.67 -18.69 -0.21
N PHE A 39 4.70 -19.01 -1.06
CA PHE A 39 3.77 -18.04 -1.60
C PHE A 39 2.34 -18.61 -1.64
N PRO A 40 1.33 -17.77 -1.40
CA PRO A 40 -0.06 -18.19 -1.54
C PRO A 40 -0.43 -18.37 -3.01
N LEU A 41 -1.30 -19.32 -3.31
CA LEU A 41 -1.88 -19.49 -4.63
C LEU A 41 -3.05 -18.51 -4.82
N HIS A 42 -3.13 -17.89 -6.00
CA HIS A 42 -4.22 -16.98 -6.35
C HIS A 42 -5.49 -17.72 -6.79
N ASP A 43 -6.66 -17.19 -6.40
CA ASP A 43 -7.92 -17.56 -7.05
C ASP A 43 -8.11 -16.75 -8.34
N GLU A 44 -7.89 -17.42 -9.46
CA GLU A 44 -8.01 -16.86 -10.81
C GLU A 44 -9.38 -16.26 -11.11
N LYS A 45 -10.47 -16.80 -10.55
CA LYS A 45 -11.83 -16.30 -10.83
C LYS A 45 -12.02 -14.92 -10.20
N THR A 46 -11.75 -14.81 -8.90
CA THR A 46 -11.86 -13.54 -8.17
C THR A 46 -10.89 -12.50 -8.70
N ARG A 47 -9.64 -12.90 -8.99
CA ARG A 47 -8.64 -12.02 -9.60
C ARG A 47 -9.11 -11.43 -10.92
N LYS A 48 -9.58 -12.26 -11.86
CA LYS A 48 -10.04 -11.80 -13.18
C LYS A 48 -11.24 -10.87 -13.07
N LYS A 49 -12.18 -11.16 -12.16
CA LYS A 49 -13.31 -10.26 -11.87
C LYS A 49 -12.80 -8.90 -11.40
N LEU A 50 -11.92 -8.88 -10.40
CA LEU A 50 -11.37 -7.65 -9.83
C LEU A 50 -10.60 -6.83 -10.88
N LEU A 51 -9.79 -7.47 -11.73
CA LEU A 51 -9.11 -6.78 -12.82
C LEU A 51 -10.09 -6.20 -13.84
N LYS A 52 -11.13 -6.94 -14.22
CA LYS A 52 -12.10 -6.50 -15.22
C LYS A 52 -12.94 -5.33 -14.71
N THR A 53 -13.40 -5.39 -13.46
CA THR A 53 -14.31 -4.39 -12.88
C THR A 53 -13.57 -3.14 -12.42
N TRP A 54 -12.33 -3.26 -11.97
CA TRP A 54 -11.57 -2.14 -11.43
C TRP A 54 -10.35 -1.78 -12.28
N ALA A 55 -9.36 -2.66 -12.40
CA ALA A 55 -8.07 -2.29 -13.01
C ALA A 55 -8.16 -1.91 -14.49
N PHE A 56 -9.09 -2.52 -15.24
CA PHE A 56 -9.35 -2.22 -16.64
C PHE A 56 -10.55 -1.30 -16.87
N HIS A 57 -11.15 -0.77 -15.80
CA HIS A 57 -12.22 0.22 -15.92
C HIS A 57 -11.65 1.63 -15.86
N TRP A 58 -11.27 2.15 -17.03
CA TRP A 58 -10.55 3.43 -17.16
C TRP A 58 -11.38 4.65 -16.75
N TRP A 59 -12.72 4.51 -16.72
CA TRP A 59 -13.62 5.60 -16.35
C TRP A 59 -13.52 5.98 -14.87
N ASP A 60 -13.23 5.00 -14.00
CA ASP A 60 -13.28 5.13 -12.54
C ASP A 60 -11.88 5.03 -11.90
N PHE A 61 -10.89 5.75 -12.43
CA PHE A 61 -9.52 5.70 -11.89
C PHE A 61 -9.39 6.19 -10.44
N THR A 62 -10.37 6.98 -9.97
CA THR A 62 -10.37 7.59 -8.64
C THR A 62 -11.20 6.81 -7.62
N ASP A 63 -12.22 6.06 -8.07
CA ASP A 63 -13.14 5.33 -7.20
C ASP A 63 -12.79 3.84 -7.18
N GLN A 64 -11.85 3.51 -6.31
CA GLN A 64 -11.30 2.16 -6.22
C GLN A 64 -12.12 1.33 -5.22
N PRO A 65 -12.52 0.08 -5.54
CA PRO A 65 -13.30 -0.77 -4.65
C PRO A 65 -12.42 -1.34 -3.52
N ILE A 66 -12.16 -0.53 -2.50
CA ILE A 66 -11.22 -0.85 -1.41
C ILE A 66 -11.62 -2.12 -0.65
N ASP A 67 -12.93 -2.35 -0.46
CA ASP A 67 -13.43 -3.51 0.29
C ASP A 67 -13.16 -4.82 -0.46
N GLU A 68 -13.29 -4.83 -1.79
CA GLU A 68 -12.99 -6.00 -2.62
C GLU A 68 -11.48 -6.28 -2.64
N ILE A 69 -10.66 -5.22 -2.78
CA ILE A 69 -9.19 -5.32 -2.73
C ILE A 69 -8.75 -5.83 -1.35
N TYR A 70 -9.36 -5.35 -0.27
CA TYR A 70 -9.10 -5.83 1.09
C TYR A 70 -9.41 -7.31 1.24
N SER A 71 -10.56 -7.76 0.73
CA SER A 71 -10.95 -9.17 0.83
C SER A 71 -10.00 -10.13 0.12
N TYR A 72 -9.37 -9.70 -0.98
CA TYR A 72 -8.52 -10.55 -1.81
C TYR A 72 -7.02 -10.41 -1.50
N TYR A 73 -6.54 -9.18 -1.31
CA TYR A 73 -5.12 -8.87 -1.10
C TYR A 73 -4.76 -8.52 0.35
N GLY A 74 -5.76 -8.32 1.21
CA GLY A 74 -5.58 -7.97 2.61
C GLY A 74 -5.33 -6.48 2.86
N ALA A 75 -5.21 -6.13 4.14
CA ALA A 75 -5.16 -4.76 4.64
C ALA A 75 -4.04 -3.91 4.03
N LYS A 76 -2.82 -4.46 3.95
CA LYS A 76 -1.64 -3.69 3.49
C LYS A 76 -1.82 -3.15 2.08
N ILE A 77 -2.30 -4.00 1.17
CA ILE A 77 -2.49 -3.65 -0.24
C ILE A 77 -3.72 -2.75 -0.40
N ALA A 78 -4.81 -3.02 0.32
CA ALA A 78 -6.00 -2.18 0.31
C ALA A 78 -5.74 -0.75 0.78
N ILE A 79 -4.96 -0.57 1.86
CA ILE A 79 -4.59 0.76 2.37
C ILE A 79 -3.74 1.52 1.35
N TYR A 80 -2.81 0.84 0.66
CA TYR A 80 -2.03 1.44 -0.41
C TYR A 80 -2.92 1.99 -1.54
N PHE A 81 -3.86 1.19 -2.02
CA PHE A 81 -4.80 1.62 -3.05
C PHE A 81 -5.74 2.73 -2.56
N ALA A 82 -6.18 2.67 -1.30
CA ALA A 82 -6.97 3.72 -0.68
C ALA A 82 -6.21 5.06 -0.56
N PHE A 83 -4.90 5.01 -0.32
CA PHE A 83 -3.99 6.16 -0.36
C PHE A 83 -3.89 6.71 -1.78
N LEU A 84 -3.58 5.84 -2.73
CA LEU A 84 -3.39 6.20 -4.13
C LEU A 84 -4.64 6.90 -4.69
N GLY A 85 -5.83 6.31 -4.52
CA GLY A 85 -7.07 6.91 -5.00
C GLY A 85 -7.35 8.28 -4.36
N MET A 86 -7.08 8.43 -3.07
CA MET A 86 -7.22 9.73 -2.41
C MET A 86 -6.20 10.75 -2.94
N TYR A 87 -4.94 10.36 -3.08
CA TYR A 87 -3.88 11.23 -3.56
C TYR A 87 -4.16 11.72 -4.98
N THR A 88 -4.55 10.84 -5.89
CA THR A 88 -4.90 11.24 -7.26
C THR A 88 -6.08 12.22 -7.29
N ARG A 89 -7.12 11.98 -6.48
CA ARG A 89 -8.25 12.93 -6.37
C ARG A 89 -7.80 14.30 -5.89
N TRP A 90 -6.90 14.34 -4.91
CA TRP A 90 -6.38 15.59 -4.37
C TRP A 90 -5.48 16.33 -5.35
N LEU A 91 -4.70 15.60 -6.15
CA LEU A 91 -3.86 16.17 -7.20
C LEU A 91 -4.68 16.87 -8.29
N LEU A 92 -5.90 16.40 -8.60
CA LEU A 92 -6.76 17.06 -9.59
C LEU A 92 -7.03 18.53 -9.25
N PHE A 93 -7.20 18.87 -7.97
CA PHE A 93 -7.36 20.27 -7.55
C PHE A 93 -6.13 21.11 -7.87
N LEU A 94 -4.95 20.57 -7.60
CA LEU A 94 -3.69 21.28 -7.84
C LEU A 94 -3.39 21.37 -9.35
N ALA A 95 -3.72 20.34 -10.12
CA ALA A 95 -3.60 20.32 -11.57
C ALA A 95 -4.54 21.34 -12.23
N ALA A 96 -5.80 21.40 -11.79
CA ALA A 96 -6.75 22.41 -12.26
C ALA A 96 -6.27 23.83 -11.96
N PHE A 97 -5.81 24.07 -10.72
CA PHE A 97 -5.21 25.37 -10.34
C PHE A 97 -3.99 25.71 -11.20
N GLY A 98 -3.04 24.80 -11.35
CA GLY A 98 -1.86 25.00 -12.20
C GLY A 98 -2.22 25.29 -13.66
N LEU A 99 -3.22 24.60 -14.21
CA LEU A 99 -3.70 24.84 -15.58
C LEU A 99 -4.30 26.24 -15.74
N THR A 100 -5.09 26.71 -14.76
CA THR A 100 -5.65 28.08 -14.81
C THR A 100 -4.55 29.15 -14.79
N LEU A 101 -3.48 28.92 -14.02
CA LEU A 101 -2.32 29.82 -13.98
C LEU A 101 -1.53 29.79 -15.29
N GLN A 102 -1.46 28.64 -15.96
CA GLN A 102 -0.75 28.48 -17.23
C GLN A 102 -1.50 29.14 -18.40
N LEU A 103 -2.84 29.05 -18.42
CA LEU A 103 -3.67 29.58 -19.51
C LEU A 103 -3.90 31.10 -19.40
N THR A 104 -3.72 31.68 -18.22
CA THR A 104 -3.96 33.11 -17.98
C THR A 104 -2.63 33.86 -17.96
N ASP A 105 -2.48 34.90 -18.78
CA ASP A 105 -1.21 35.64 -18.84
C ASP A 105 -1.07 36.65 -17.67
N PHE A 106 -0.51 36.20 -16.56
CA PHE A 106 -0.26 37.02 -15.37
C PHE A 106 1.09 37.77 -15.42
N ARG A 107 1.60 38.12 -16.59
CA ARG A 107 2.95 38.69 -16.78
C ARG A 107 3.26 39.86 -15.85
N SER A 108 2.31 40.78 -15.66
CA SER A 108 2.47 41.94 -14.78
C SER A 108 2.44 41.60 -13.29
N MET A 109 1.73 40.53 -12.91
CA MET A 109 1.49 40.13 -11.52
C MET A 109 2.38 38.96 -11.05
N LYS A 110 3.40 38.57 -11.82
CA LYS A 110 4.25 37.39 -11.54
C LYS A 110 4.85 37.39 -10.13
N LEU A 111 5.28 38.56 -9.65
CA LEU A 111 5.88 38.71 -8.31
C LEU A 111 4.91 38.38 -7.17
N VAL A 112 3.60 38.53 -7.40
CA VAL A 112 2.55 38.22 -6.41
C VAL A 112 2.01 36.81 -6.60
N VAL A 113 1.84 36.36 -7.86
CA VAL A 113 1.31 35.03 -8.17
C VAL A 113 2.24 33.92 -7.69
N LEU A 114 3.57 34.12 -7.80
CA LEU A 114 4.55 33.11 -7.39
C LEU A 114 4.49 32.76 -5.88
N PRO A 115 4.55 33.72 -4.93
CA PRO A 115 4.40 33.39 -3.51
C PRO A 115 3.01 32.84 -3.18
N VAL A 116 1.94 33.34 -3.82
CA VAL A 116 0.58 32.80 -3.64
C VAL A 116 0.52 31.32 -4.06
N PHE A 117 1.15 30.95 -5.17
CA PHE A 117 1.24 29.55 -5.62
C PHE A 117 1.89 28.67 -4.55
N PHE A 118 3.02 29.07 -3.98
CA PHE A 118 3.68 28.29 -2.92
C PHE A 118 2.80 28.15 -1.68
N VAL A 119 2.12 29.22 -1.25
CA VAL A 119 1.19 29.18 -0.12
C VAL A 119 0.05 28.19 -0.39
N VAL A 120 -0.54 28.21 -1.59
CA VAL A 120 -1.59 27.25 -1.98
C VAL A 120 -1.06 25.81 -1.97
N VAL A 121 0.12 25.55 -2.51
CA VAL A 121 0.74 24.21 -2.52
C VAL A 121 1.01 23.71 -1.09
N ILE A 122 1.54 24.57 -0.22
CA ILE A 122 1.81 24.21 1.18
C ILE A 122 0.50 23.92 1.92
N LEU A 123 -0.51 24.78 1.75
CA LEU A 123 -1.83 24.56 2.34
C LEU A 123 -2.46 23.26 1.85
N TRP A 124 -2.38 22.98 0.55
CA TRP A 124 -2.82 21.72 -0.04
C TRP A 124 -2.10 20.52 0.58
N ALA A 125 -0.78 20.58 0.73
CA ALA A 125 0.01 19.49 1.30
C ALA A 125 -0.35 19.22 2.77
N VAL A 126 -0.48 20.27 3.59
CA VAL A 126 -0.91 20.15 4.99
C VAL A 126 -2.30 19.53 5.06
N MET A 127 -3.25 20.05 4.28
CA MET A 127 -4.61 19.54 4.25
C MET A 127 -4.66 18.07 3.81
N PHE A 128 -3.96 17.71 2.72
CA PHE A 128 -3.88 16.33 2.25
C PHE A 128 -3.36 15.40 3.35
N CYS A 129 -2.25 15.75 3.99
CA CYS A 129 -1.66 14.95 5.07
C CYS A 129 -2.63 14.77 6.24
N GLN A 130 -3.35 15.82 6.65
CA GLN A 130 -4.32 15.73 7.76
C GLN A 130 -5.53 14.87 7.40
N PHE A 131 -6.07 15.04 6.19
CA PHE A 131 -7.17 14.20 5.71
C PHE A 131 -6.75 12.74 5.54
N TRP A 132 -5.51 12.48 5.10
CA TRP A 132 -4.99 11.13 5.01
C TRP A 132 -4.90 10.47 6.37
N LYS A 133 -4.34 11.16 7.37
CA LYS A 133 -4.29 10.65 8.75
C LYS A 133 -5.67 10.24 9.25
N ARG A 134 -6.67 11.12 9.08
CA ARG A 134 -8.06 10.83 9.45
C ARG A 134 -8.63 9.61 8.71
N LYS A 135 -8.47 9.55 7.39
CA LYS A 135 -8.97 8.44 6.57
C LYS A 135 -8.28 7.11 6.94
N ASN A 136 -6.96 7.13 7.12
CA ASN A 136 -6.19 5.95 7.51
C ASN A 136 -6.62 5.40 8.87
N SER A 137 -6.82 6.26 9.87
CA SER A 137 -7.35 5.84 11.18
C SER A 137 -8.75 5.23 11.06
N ALA A 138 -9.62 5.78 10.21
CA ALA A 138 -10.95 5.21 9.98
C ALA A 138 -10.90 3.84 9.28
N LEU A 139 -9.98 3.64 8.33
CA LEU A 139 -9.80 2.37 7.62
C LEU A 139 -9.21 1.27 8.52
N LEU A 140 -8.34 1.64 9.46
CA LEU A 140 -7.74 0.69 10.41
C LEU A 140 -8.69 0.30 11.56
N ALA A 141 -9.68 1.14 11.86
CA ALA A 141 -10.67 0.87 12.90
C ALA A 141 -11.85 0.01 12.42
N ARG A 142 -12.00 -0.16 11.10
CA ARG A 142 -13.03 -0.98 10.45
C ARG A 142 -12.55 -2.41 10.29
#